data_AF-G0NIL7-F1
#
_entry.id   AF-G0NIL7-F1
#
_cell.length_a   1.000
_cell.length_b   1.000
_cell.length_c   1.000
_cell.angle_alpha   90.00
_cell.angle_beta   90.00
_cell.angle_gamma   90.00
#
_symmetry.space_group_name_H-M   'P 1'
#
loop_
_entity.id
_entity.type
_entity.pdbx_description
1 polymer ?
#
loop_
_entity_poly.entity_id
_entity_poly.type
_entity_poly.pdbx_seq_one_letter_code
_entity_poly.pdbx_strand_id
1 'polypeptide(L)'
;MSHMILGLFGMILSVWMSIGAFIALSFEFHIIRSTYILLLSMCLMFLSYFTFCSAKTNLYVRLPSDQLPFSGIKLYTILFGLFHLAVAIAMVYLMKNCYICLLLIAFSFIFCCDAYSCLFTDVYMLCEHREHLYQMKRLEPVDGIVYNVAVRRVYKTKDKVLSGFDFYDDEIQVDKKWLEDNDKGCYWT
;
A
#
# COMPACT_ATOMS: atom_id res chain seq x y z
N MET A 1 2.19 -3.43 10.21
CA MET A 1 2.98 -3.54 8.95
C MET A 1 2.63 -4.78 8.12
N SER A 2 2.66 -5.99 8.69
CA SER A 2 2.49 -7.25 7.92
C SER A 2 1.18 -7.36 7.13
N HIS A 3 0.06 -6.92 7.71
CA HIS A 3 -1.24 -6.88 7.01
C HIS A 3 -1.22 -5.93 5.80
N MET A 4 -0.61 -4.76 5.92
CA MET A 4 -0.50 -3.81 4.80
C MET A 4 0.32 -4.39 3.64
N ILE A 5 1.45 -5.04 3.94
CA ILE A 5 2.28 -5.71 2.94
C ILE A 5 1.48 -6.81 2.23
N LEU A 6 0.74 -7.62 2.99
CA LEU A 6 -0.13 -8.66 2.43
C LEU A 6 -1.23 -8.06 1.53
N GLY A 7 -1.86 -6.97 1.97
CA GLY A 7 -2.85 -6.24 1.17
C GLY A 7 -2.27 -5.71 -0.13
N LEU A 8 -1.07 -5.11 -0.11
CA LEU A 8 -0.39 -4.64 -1.33
C LEU A 8 -0.11 -5.77 -2.32
N PHE A 9 0.39 -6.92 -1.85
CA PHE A 9 0.58 -8.09 -2.72
C PHE A 9 -0.73 -8.60 -3.30
N GLY A 10 -1.80 -8.63 -2.51
CA GLY A 10 -3.13 -9.03 -2.98
C GLY A 10 -3.69 -8.09 -4.04
N MET A 11 -3.49 -6.76 -3.88
CA MET A 11 -3.86 -5.77 -4.89
C MET A 11 -3.06 -5.94 -6.18
N ILE A 12 -1.75 -6.13 -6.11
CA ILE A 12 -0.89 -6.42 -7.29
C ILE A 12 -1.41 -7.67 -8.02
N LEU A 13 -1.59 -8.78 -7.31
CA LEU A 13 -2.07 -10.04 -7.89
C LEU A 13 -3.43 -9.85 -8.59
N SER A 14 -4.36 -9.17 -7.92
CA SER A 14 -5.68 -8.88 -8.48
C SER A 14 -5.62 -8.04 -9.76
N VAL A 15 -4.75 -7.02 -9.81
CA VAL A 15 -4.55 -6.22 -11.03
C VAL A 15 -4.10 -7.11 -12.19
N TRP A 16 -3.07 -7.94 -11.97
CA TRP A 16 -2.54 -8.79 -13.03
C TRP A 16 -3.54 -9.86 -13.50
N MET A 17 -4.34 -10.42 -12.59
CA MET A 17 -5.45 -11.30 -12.97
C MET A 17 -6.50 -10.56 -13.82
N SER A 18 -6.82 -9.31 -13.45
CA SER A 18 -7.79 -8.49 -14.18
C SER A 18 -7.29 -8.17 -15.59
N ILE A 19 -6.01 -7.80 -15.73
CA ILE A 19 -5.37 -7.58 -17.04
C ILE A 19 -5.45 -8.86 -17.89
N GLY A 20 -5.07 -10.01 -17.33
CA GLY A 20 -5.15 -11.30 -18.04
C GLY A 20 -6.56 -11.65 -18.49
N ALA A 21 -7.57 -11.40 -17.64
CA ALA A 21 -8.97 -11.61 -17.98
C ALA A 21 -9.46 -10.66 -19.09
N PHE A 22 -9.09 -9.39 -19.06
CA PHE A 22 -9.44 -8.43 -20.12
C PHE A 22 -8.78 -8.78 -21.47
N ILE A 23 -7.52 -9.24 -21.44
CA ILE A 23 -6.85 -9.75 -22.64
C ILE A 23 -7.64 -10.95 -23.19
N ALA A 24 -7.93 -11.96 -22.35
CA ALA A 24 -8.66 -13.15 -22.78
C ALA A 24 -10.05 -12.82 -23.35
N LEU A 25 -10.79 -11.91 -22.72
CA LEU A 25 -12.09 -11.44 -23.22
C LEU A 25 -11.96 -10.71 -24.56
N SER A 26 -10.89 -9.94 -24.77
CA SER A 26 -10.67 -9.20 -26.03
C SER A 26 -10.36 -10.11 -27.22
N PHE A 27 -9.87 -11.32 -26.97
CA PHE A 27 -9.66 -12.36 -27.98
C PHE A 27 -10.76 -13.43 -27.98
N GLU A 28 -11.89 -13.18 -27.28
CA GLU A 28 -13.01 -14.11 -27.13
C GLU A 28 -12.60 -15.49 -26.57
N PHE A 29 -11.46 -15.56 -25.87
CA PHE A 29 -10.91 -16.78 -25.33
C PHE A 29 -11.65 -17.18 -24.05
N HIS A 30 -12.38 -18.31 -24.11
CA HIS A 30 -13.13 -18.89 -23.00
C HIS A 30 -13.91 -17.86 -22.17
N ILE A 31 -14.75 -17.07 -22.84
CA ILE A 31 -15.47 -15.91 -22.29
C ILE A 31 -16.02 -16.14 -20.87
N ILE A 32 -16.75 -17.24 -20.65
CA ILE A 32 -17.34 -17.56 -19.34
C ILE A 32 -16.27 -17.67 -18.23
N ARG A 33 -15.16 -18.39 -18.49
CA ARG A 33 -14.07 -18.55 -17.51
C ARG A 33 -13.37 -17.22 -17.26
N SER A 34 -13.11 -16.46 -18.31
CA SER A 34 -12.46 -15.15 -18.22
C SER A 34 -13.30 -14.16 -17.41
N THR A 35 -14.63 -14.19 -17.54
CA THR A 35 -15.55 -13.41 -16.71
C THR A 35 -15.52 -13.84 -15.24
N TYR A 36 -15.47 -15.14 -14.94
CA TYR A 36 -15.33 -15.61 -13.55
C TYR A 36 -14.01 -15.19 -12.91
N ILE A 37 -12.90 -15.24 -13.68
CA ILE A 37 -11.59 -14.76 -13.20
C ILE A 37 -11.64 -13.26 -12.91
N LEU A 38 -12.30 -12.47 -13.76
CA LEU A 38 -12.48 -11.04 -13.53
C LEU A 38 -13.32 -10.74 -12.28
N LEU A 39 -14.38 -11.50 -12.03
CA LEU A 39 -15.17 -11.34 -10.81
C LEU A 39 -14.33 -11.70 -9.57
N LEU A 40 -13.59 -12.81 -9.63
CA LEU A 40 -12.70 -13.24 -8.56
C LEU A 40 -11.60 -12.19 -8.30
N SER A 41 -11.04 -11.59 -9.34
CA SER A 41 -10.03 -10.54 -9.19
C SER A 41 -10.62 -9.31 -8.51
N MET A 42 -11.83 -8.88 -8.87
CA MET A 42 -12.51 -7.76 -8.18
C MET A 42 -12.77 -8.06 -6.70
N CYS A 43 -13.22 -9.28 -6.36
CA CYS A 43 -13.38 -9.68 -4.95
C CYS A 43 -12.03 -9.68 -4.21
N LEU A 44 -10.97 -10.19 -4.84
CA LEU A 44 -9.63 -10.17 -4.27
C LEU A 44 -9.12 -8.73 -4.09
N MET A 45 -9.38 -7.84 -5.04
CA MET A 45 -9.02 -6.41 -4.94
C MET A 45 -9.66 -5.80 -3.71
N PHE A 46 -10.97 -6.00 -3.54
CA PHE A 46 -11.74 -5.48 -2.42
C PHE A 46 -11.16 -5.99 -1.08
N LEU A 47 -11.00 -7.30 -0.93
CA LEU A 47 -10.46 -7.89 0.31
C LEU A 47 -9.03 -7.42 0.61
N SER A 48 -8.20 -7.30 -0.43
CA SER A 48 -6.82 -6.83 -0.30
C SER A 48 -6.76 -5.36 0.10
N TYR A 49 -7.64 -4.53 -0.46
CA TYR A 49 -7.79 -3.12 -0.09
C TYR A 49 -8.22 -2.98 1.39
N PHE A 50 -9.19 -3.77 1.85
CA PHE A 50 -9.56 -3.79 3.28
C PHE A 50 -8.43 -4.25 4.20
N THR A 51 -7.56 -5.14 3.72
CA THR A 51 -6.39 -5.59 4.49
C THR A 51 -5.28 -4.53 4.51
N PHE A 52 -5.17 -3.73 3.44
CA PHE A 52 -4.25 -2.62 3.32
C PHE A 52 -4.68 -1.40 4.15
N CYS A 53 -5.96 -1.03 4.07
CA CYS A 53 -6.52 0.11 4.76
C CYS A 53 -6.74 -0.18 6.25
N SER A 54 -6.39 0.78 7.11
CA SER A 54 -6.69 0.72 8.54
C SER A 54 -8.12 1.19 8.83
N ALA A 55 -9.12 0.55 8.23
CA ALA A 55 -10.53 1.02 8.20
C ALA A 55 -11.26 1.02 9.56
N LYS A 56 -10.59 0.65 10.65
CA LYS A 56 -11.18 0.53 12.00
C LYS A 56 -10.31 1.16 13.09
N THR A 57 -9.36 2.01 12.72
CA THR A 57 -8.48 2.65 13.69
C THR A 57 -8.26 4.10 13.31
N ASN A 58 -8.22 4.99 14.31
CA ASN A 58 -7.74 6.36 14.13
C ASN A 58 -6.22 6.44 13.90
N LEU A 59 -5.57 5.30 13.67
CA LEU A 59 -4.14 5.20 13.44
C LEU A 59 -3.87 4.74 12.01
N TYR A 60 -2.82 5.29 11.41
CA TYR A 60 -2.31 4.85 10.13
C TYR A 60 -0.78 4.75 10.18
N VAL A 61 -0.23 3.90 9.34
CA VAL A 61 1.21 3.74 9.20
C VAL A 61 1.70 4.67 8.10
N ARG A 62 2.77 5.40 8.38
CA ARG A 62 3.41 6.30 7.44
C ARG A 62 4.90 6.01 7.34
N LEU A 63 5.42 5.91 6.12
CA LEU A 63 6.87 5.85 5.92
C LEU A 63 7.49 7.24 6.14
N PRO A 64 8.72 7.32 6.69
CA PRO A 64 9.49 8.56 6.70
C PRO A 64 9.61 9.15 5.30
N SER A 65 9.75 10.48 5.24
CA SER A 65 9.69 11.22 3.98
C SER A 65 10.77 10.78 2.98
N ASP A 66 11.96 10.43 3.44
CA ASP A 66 13.08 9.87 2.66
C ASP A 66 12.83 8.42 2.20
N GLN A 67 11.91 7.70 2.85
CA GLN A 67 11.56 6.31 2.52
C GLN A 67 10.34 6.17 1.61
N LEU A 68 9.57 7.23 1.38
CA LEU A 68 8.47 7.24 0.42
C LEU A 68 8.93 6.84 -1.01
N PRO A 69 8.15 6.07 -1.77
CA PRO A 69 8.60 5.58 -3.08
C PRO A 69 8.93 6.65 -4.12
N PHE A 70 8.32 7.83 -3.98
CA PHE A 70 8.47 8.97 -4.88
C PHE A 70 9.28 10.12 -4.27
N SER A 71 9.94 9.91 -3.13
CA SER A 71 10.88 10.90 -2.61
C SER A 71 12.25 10.74 -3.26
N GLY A 72 12.63 11.77 -4.02
CA GLY A 72 13.87 11.75 -4.80
C GLY A 72 13.87 10.71 -5.92
N ILE A 73 15.07 10.33 -6.38
CA ILE A 73 15.27 9.37 -7.47
C ILE A 73 15.70 8.03 -6.88
N LYS A 74 14.83 7.03 -6.95
CA LYS A 74 15.09 5.68 -6.43
C LYS A 74 15.19 4.67 -7.57
N LEU A 75 16.21 3.82 -7.54
CA LEU A 75 16.49 2.86 -8.62
C LEU A 75 15.32 1.88 -8.84
N TYR A 76 14.71 1.36 -7.76
CA TYR A 76 13.58 0.42 -7.91
C TYR A 76 12.35 1.08 -8.55
N THR A 77 12.06 2.35 -8.23
CA THR A 77 10.98 3.12 -8.85
C THR A 77 11.20 3.26 -10.36
N ILE A 78 12.45 3.50 -10.78
CA ILE A 78 12.81 3.54 -12.21
C ILE A 78 12.62 2.17 -12.86
N LEU A 79 13.14 1.10 -12.24
CA LEU A 79 13.04 -0.25 -12.79
C LEU A 79 11.58 -0.71 -12.93
N PHE A 80 10.75 -0.48 -11.92
CA PHE A 80 9.31 -0.76 -12.03
C PHE A 80 8.65 0.12 -13.08
N GLY A 81 9.01 1.40 -13.17
CA GLY A 81 8.47 2.30 -14.20
C GLY A 81 8.76 1.80 -15.61
N LEU A 82 10.01 1.40 -15.89
CA LEU A 82 10.41 0.84 -17.18
C LEU A 82 9.68 -0.46 -17.52
N PHE A 83 9.55 -1.36 -16.53
CA PHE A 83 8.81 -2.60 -16.71
C PHE A 83 7.34 -2.35 -17.05
N HIS A 84 6.64 -1.52 -16.26
CA HIS A 84 5.23 -1.22 -16.48
C HIS A 84 5.01 -0.46 -17.80
N LEU A 85 5.93 0.44 -18.17
CA LEU A 85 5.90 1.13 -19.46
C LEU A 85 6.02 0.15 -20.63
N ALA A 86 6.95 -0.81 -20.56
CA ALA A 86 7.11 -1.82 -21.60
C ALA A 86 5.83 -2.66 -21.77
N VAL A 87 5.20 -3.07 -20.66
CA VAL A 87 3.93 -3.81 -20.69
C VAL A 87 2.79 -2.94 -21.23
N ALA A 88 2.72 -1.67 -20.85
CA ALA A 88 1.72 -0.73 -21.38
C ALA A 88 1.83 -0.56 -22.90
N ILE A 89 3.05 -0.38 -23.41
CA ILE A 89 3.32 -0.31 -24.86
C ILE A 89 2.84 -1.59 -25.54
N ALA A 90 3.20 -2.76 -25.02
CA ALA A 90 2.74 -4.04 -25.57
C ALA A 90 1.20 -4.15 -25.58
N MET A 91 0.51 -3.68 -24.54
CA MET A 91 -0.95 -3.70 -24.48
C MET A 91 -1.61 -2.81 -25.53
N VAL A 92 -1.06 -1.63 -25.81
CA VAL A 92 -1.57 -0.74 -26.87
C VAL A 92 -1.49 -1.41 -28.24
N TYR A 93 -0.42 -2.16 -28.50
CA TYR A 93 -0.27 -2.89 -29.76
C TYR A 93 -1.17 -4.13 -29.87
N LEU A 94 -1.45 -4.80 -28.75
CA LEU A 94 -2.21 -6.05 -28.75
C LEU A 94 -3.73 -5.87 -28.69
N MET A 95 -4.23 -4.80 -28.07
CA MET A 95 -5.66 -4.65 -27.77
C MET A 95 -6.25 -3.36 -28.34
N LYS A 96 -7.41 -3.46 -28.99
CA LYS A 96 -8.14 -2.31 -29.54
C LYS A 96 -8.71 -1.38 -28.45
N ASN A 97 -9.12 -1.93 -27.30
CA ASN A 97 -9.68 -1.20 -26.16
C ASN A 97 -8.79 -1.37 -24.92
N CYS A 98 -7.63 -0.72 -24.93
CA CYS A 98 -6.59 -0.91 -23.92
C CYS A 98 -6.70 0.01 -22.68
N TYR A 99 -7.58 1.03 -22.69
CA TYR A 99 -7.60 2.07 -21.65
C TYR A 99 -7.74 1.54 -20.21
N ILE A 100 -8.61 0.56 -19.98
CA ILE A 100 -8.79 -0.05 -18.66
C ILE A 100 -7.51 -0.79 -18.24
N CYS A 101 -6.87 -1.51 -19.16
CA CYS A 101 -5.61 -2.20 -18.89
C CYS A 101 -4.47 -1.20 -18.61
N LEU A 102 -4.41 -0.07 -19.31
CA LEU A 102 -3.42 0.99 -19.04
C LEU A 102 -3.60 1.58 -17.64
N LEU A 103 -4.84 1.86 -17.24
CA LEU A 103 -5.15 2.33 -15.90
C LEU A 103 -4.74 1.30 -14.83
N LEU A 104 -5.05 0.02 -15.07
CA LEU A 104 -4.64 -1.08 -14.21
C LEU A 104 -3.11 -1.19 -14.10
N ILE A 105 -2.37 -1.06 -15.21
CA ILE A 105 -0.90 -1.06 -15.21
C ILE A 105 -0.35 0.11 -14.38
N ALA A 106 -0.95 1.30 -14.49
CA ALA A 106 -0.56 2.45 -13.68
C ALA A 106 -0.78 2.19 -12.17
N PHE A 107 -1.91 1.59 -11.79
CA PHE A 107 -2.14 1.18 -10.40
C PHE A 107 -1.15 0.10 -9.94
N SER A 108 -0.87 -0.91 -10.77
CA SER A 108 0.15 -1.92 -10.46
C SER A 108 1.51 -1.28 -10.20
N PHE A 109 1.90 -0.26 -10.98
CA PHE A 109 3.16 0.45 -10.77
C PHE A 109 3.23 1.08 -9.37
N ILE A 110 2.16 1.79 -8.97
CA ILE A 110 2.07 2.41 -7.65
C ILE A 110 2.15 1.34 -6.56
N PHE A 111 1.34 0.28 -6.66
CA PHE A 111 1.33 -0.81 -5.68
C PHE A 111 2.68 -1.53 -5.57
N CYS A 112 3.39 -1.74 -6.68
CA CYS A 112 4.75 -2.32 -6.66
C CYS A 112 5.73 -1.42 -5.91
N CYS A 113 5.68 -0.11 -6.14
CA CYS A 113 6.54 0.85 -5.47
C CYS A 113 6.25 0.92 -3.97
N ASP A 114 4.98 0.91 -3.58
CA ASP A 114 4.54 0.90 -2.18
C ASP A 114 4.92 -0.41 -1.50
N ALA A 115 4.67 -1.56 -2.13
CA ALA A 115 5.04 -2.88 -1.62
C ALA A 115 6.54 -2.98 -1.36
N TYR A 116 7.36 -2.53 -2.32
CA TYR A 116 8.81 -2.53 -2.17
C TYR A 116 9.24 -1.64 -1.00
N SER A 117 8.69 -0.42 -0.92
CA SER A 117 9.00 0.50 0.17
C SER A 117 8.62 -0.09 1.53
N CYS A 118 7.43 -0.71 1.66
CA CYS A 118 7.00 -1.36 2.89
C CYS A 118 7.77 -2.65 3.25
N LEU A 119 8.36 -3.34 2.27
CA LEU A 119 9.18 -4.53 2.50
C LEU A 119 10.56 -4.20 3.02
N PHE A 120 11.20 -3.20 2.39
CA PHE A 120 12.60 -2.86 2.61
C PHE A 120 12.82 -1.67 3.53
N THR A 121 11.75 -1.01 3.97
CA THR A 121 11.83 -0.06 5.07
C THR A 121 12.27 -0.75 6.35
N ASP A 122 13.15 -0.06 7.05
CA ASP A 122 13.63 -0.41 8.38
C ASP A 122 12.85 0.31 9.48
N VAL A 123 12.11 1.38 9.14
CA VAL A 123 11.43 2.25 10.10
C VAL A 123 10.11 2.80 9.56
N TYR A 124 9.10 2.88 10.43
CA TYR A 124 7.84 3.54 10.09
C TYR A 124 7.30 4.34 11.26
N MET A 125 6.45 5.32 10.96
CA MET A 125 5.76 6.13 11.94
C MET A 125 4.34 5.61 12.10
N LEU A 126 3.89 5.45 13.34
CA LEU A 126 2.48 5.26 13.65
C LEU A 126 1.88 6.63 13.92
N CYS A 127 0.94 7.04 13.07
CA CYS A 127 0.36 8.37 13.08
C CYS A 127 -1.13 8.32 13.41
N GLU A 128 -1.63 9.32 14.12
CA GLU A 128 -3.05 9.58 14.32
C GLU A 128 -3.65 10.24 13.08
N HIS A 129 -4.81 9.75 12.65
CA HIS A 129 -5.60 10.35 11.58
C HIS A 129 -6.15 11.69 12.06
N ARG A 130 -5.77 12.78 11.38
CA ARG A 130 -6.20 14.15 11.69
C ARG A 130 -6.81 14.77 10.45
N GLU A 131 -8.05 15.23 10.57
CA GLU A 131 -8.80 15.82 9.45
C GLU A 131 -8.25 17.18 9.03
N HIS A 132 -7.62 17.92 9.96
CA HIS A 132 -7.28 19.32 9.74
C HIS A 132 -5.81 19.66 10.01
N LEU A 133 -5.24 20.51 9.15
CA LEU A 133 -3.84 20.97 9.23
C LEU A 133 -3.52 21.68 10.56
N TYR A 134 -4.49 22.38 11.16
CA TYR A 134 -4.27 23.05 12.45
C TYR A 134 -4.05 22.04 13.58
N GLN A 135 -4.67 20.85 13.49
CA GLN A 135 -4.51 19.77 14.47
C GLN A 135 -3.09 19.20 14.40
N MET A 136 -2.54 19.04 13.19
CA MET A 136 -1.16 18.57 12.98
C MET A 136 -0.11 19.44 13.68
N LYS A 137 -0.31 20.77 13.69
CA LYS A 137 0.68 21.72 14.24
C LYS A 137 0.50 22.09 15.71
N ARG A 138 -0.71 21.91 16.26
CA ARG A 138 -1.07 22.50 17.57
C ARG A 138 -1.50 21.49 18.63
N LEU A 139 -1.84 20.27 18.25
CA LEU A 139 -2.24 19.22 19.19
C LEU A 139 -1.10 18.22 19.35
N GLU A 140 -0.82 17.80 20.58
CA GLU A 140 0.08 16.66 20.81
C GLU A 140 -0.58 15.36 20.35
N PRO A 141 0.16 14.42 19.73
CA PRO A 141 1.54 14.55 19.28
C PRO A 141 1.73 15.46 18.07
N VAL A 142 2.89 16.12 17.99
CA VAL A 142 3.27 16.98 16.85
C VAL A 142 3.27 16.17 15.56
N ASP A 143 2.70 16.74 14.50
CA ASP A 143 2.50 16.10 13.19
C ASP A 143 1.66 14.81 13.23
N GLY A 144 0.95 14.56 14.34
CA GLY A 144 0.18 13.35 14.57
C GLY A 144 1.03 12.11 14.80
N ILE A 145 2.36 12.21 14.97
CA ILE A 145 3.25 11.05 15.13
C ILE A 145 3.16 10.52 16.56
N VAL A 146 2.51 9.38 16.74
CA VAL A 146 2.37 8.74 18.05
C VAL A 146 3.66 7.99 18.42
N TYR A 147 4.21 7.20 17.50
CA TYR A 147 5.43 6.42 17.71
C TYR A 147 6.31 6.34 16.47
N ASN A 148 7.63 6.34 16.67
CA ASN A 148 8.62 5.94 15.68
C ASN A 148 8.99 4.47 15.91
N VAL A 149 8.67 3.61 14.95
CA VAL A 149 8.76 2.16 15.09
C VAL A 149 9.87 1.61 14.19
N ALA A 150 10.77 0.81 14.78
CA ALA A 150 11.77 0.06 14.03
C ALA A 150 11.24 -1.33 13.64
N VAL A 151 11.51 -1.77 12.41
CA VAL A 151 11.10 -3.08 11.91
C VAL A 151 12.15 -4.13 12.32
N ARG A 152 11.81 -5.03 13.25
CA ARG A 152 12.77 -5.99 13.83
C ARG A 152 13.43 -6.90 12.79
N ARG A 153 12.71 -7.28 11.73
CA ARG A 153 13.25 -8.17 10.69
C ARG A 153 14.48 -7.59 9.98
N VAL A 154 14.65 -6.26 9.98
CA VAL A 154 15.81 -5.57 9.39
C VAL A 154 16.95 -5.45 10.40
N TYR A 155 16.62 -5.26 11.67
CA TYR A 155 17.57 -5.15 12.77
C TYR A 155 17.78 -6.52 13.45
N LYS A 156 18.58 -7.40 12.84
CA LYS A 156 19.00 -8.66 13.48
C LYS A 156 19.77 -8.37 14.78
N THR A 157 19.27 -8.87 15.91
CA THR A 157 20.01 -9.00 17.18
C THR A 157 20.70 -7.71 17.64
N LYS A 158 19.91 -6.69 17.98
CA LYS A 158 20.39 -5.62 18.87
C LYS A 158 19.46 -5.57 20.08
N ASP A 159 20.01 -5.85 21.26
CA ASP A 159 19.29 -5.82 22.55
C ASP A 159 18.90 -4.40 23.00
N LYS A 160 19.18 -3.38 22.18
CA LYS A 160 18.86 -1.98 22.47
C LYS A 160 18.18 -1.33 21.27
N VAL A 161 17.02 -0.75 21.53
CA VAL A 161 16.32 0.17 20.62
C VAL A 161 17.30 1.28 20.23
N LEU A 162 17.47 1.51 18.92
CA LEU A 162 18.36 2.56 18.42
C LEU A 162 17.86 3.95 18.88
N SER A 163 18.79 4.87 19.12
CA SER A 163 18.44 6.25 19.53
C SER A 163 17.53 6.90 18.49
N GLY A 164 16.32 7.30 18.90
CA GLY A 164 15.32 7.92 18.03
C GLY A 164 14.10 7.05 17.69
N PHE A 165 14.04 5.81 18.21
CA PHE A 165 12.87 4.94 18.10
C PHE A 165 12.26 4.64 19.46
N ASP A 166 10.95 4.43 19.46
CA ASP A 166 10.19 4.14 20.68
C ASP A 166 10.12 2.63 20.93
N PHE A 167 9.85 1.82 19.89
CA PHE A 167 9.65 0.36 20.00
C PHE A 167 10.03 -0.39 18.71
N TYR A 168 10.18 -1.72 18.83
CA TYR A 168 10.15 -2.63 17.67
C TYR A 168 8.71 -2.99 17.27
N ASP A 169 8.50 -3.36 16.01
CA ASP A 169 7.17 -3.64 15.43
C ASP A 169 6.41 -4.81 16.08
N ASP A 170 7.09 -5.70 16.81
CA ASP A 170 6.52 -6.80 17.58
C ASP A 170 6.30 -6.48 19.07
N GLU A 171 6.83 -5.35 19.55
CA GLU A 171 6.71 -4.89 20.94
C GLU A 171 5.66 -3.77 21.12
N ILE A 172 5.03 -3.31 20.04
CA ILE A 172 4.05 -2.23 20.10
C ILE A 172 2.86 -2.64 20.98
N GLN A 173 2.72 -1.99 22.12
CA GLN A 173 1.49 -1.92 22.89
C GLN A 173 0.93 -0.50 22.75
N VAL A 174 -0.02 -0.32 21.84
CA VAL A 174 -0.66 0.98 21.64
C VAL A 174 -1.49 1.31 22.88
N ASP A 175 -1.20 2.46 23.50
CA ASP A 175 -1.98 2.98 24.62
C ASP A 175 -3.46 3.09 24.23
N LYS A 176 -4.36 2.63 25.10
CA LYS A 176 -5.80 2.56 24.84
C LYS A 176 -6.39 3.90 24.43
N LYS A 177 -5.84 5.01 24.91
CA LYS A 177 -6.28 6.36 24.54
C LYS A 177 -6.21 6.64 23.03
N TRP A 178 -5.31 5.96 22.30
CA TRP A 178 -5.16 6.08 20.85
C TRP A 178 -6.02 5.07 20.07
N LEU A 179 -6.58 4.08 20.76
CA LEU A 179 -7.46 3.04 20.21
C LEU A 179 -8.94 3.36 20.45
N GLU A 180 -9.26 4.41 21.22
CA GLU A 180 -10.64 4.80 21.49
C GLU A 180 -11.34 5.23 20.18
N ASP A 181 -12.46 4.55 19.91
CA ASP A 181 -13.39 4.87 18.85
C ASP A 181 -13.97 6.26 19.14
N ASN A 182 -13.52 7.26 18.40
CA ASN A 182 -14.32 8.46 18.31
C ASN A 182 -15.55 8.09 17.50
N ASP A 183 -16.72 8.17 18.15
CA ASP A 183 -18.08 8.17 17.60
C ASP A 183 -18.32 9.33 16.59
N LYS A 184 -17.26 9.87 16.01
CA LYS A 184 -17.20 10.94 15.02
C LYS A 184 -16.76 10.28 13.73
N GLY A 185 -17.77 10.00 12.90
CA GLY A 185 -17.74 9.15 11.71
C GLY A 185 -16.40 9.02 10.99
N CYS A 186 -16.04 7.78 10.67
CA CYS A 186 -15.07 7.45 9.64
C CYS A 186 -15.43 8.15 8.33
N TYR A 187 -14.78 9.27 8.02
CA TYR A 187 -14.83 9.90 6.71
C TYR A 187 -13.53 9.59 5.97
N TRP A 188 -13.67 8.71 4.99
CA TRP A 188 -12.63 8.27 4.06
C TRP A 188 -12.06 9.45 3.27
N THR A 189 -10.73 9.61 3.27
CA THR A 189 -9.92 10.00 2.09
C THR A 189 -8.49 9.49 2.24
#